data_AF-A0A9E1HZQ2-F1
#
_entry.id   AF-A0A9E1HZQ2-F1
#
_cell.length_a   1.000
_cell.length_b   1.000
_cell.length_c   1.000
_cell.angle_alpha   90.00
_cell.angle_beta   90.00
_cell.angle_gamma   90.00
#
_symmetry.space_group_name_H-M   'P 1'
#
loop_
_entity.id
_entity.type
_entity.pdbx_description
1 polymer ?
#
loop_
_entity_poly.entity_id
_entity_poly.type
_entity_poly.pdbx_seq_one_letter_code
_entity_poly.pdbx_strand_id
1 'polypeptide(L)'
;MINNIAKRRLLREIKETDFVLTELNLFLDTHPDHQEALKMFSTYEKKAERLKAEYQRLFGPLTPSANNNTTTWEWIQGPWPWEN
;
A
#
# COMPACT_ATOMS: atom_id res chain seq x y z
N MET A 1 -3.19 18.16 -14.45
CA MET A 1 -2.15 17.24 -14.95
C MET A 1 -1.14 16.77 -13.89
N ILE A 2 -0.80 17.57 -12.87
CA ILE A 2 0.19 17.20 -11.82
C ILE A 2 -0.28 16.02 -10.94
N ASN A 3 -1.59 15.91 -10.67
CA ASN A 3 -2.13 14.94 -9.71
C ASN A 3 -2.01 13.47 -10.16
N ASN A 4 -1.98 13.19 -11.46
CA ASN A 4 -1.97 11.83 -12.00
C ASN A 4 -0.55 11.21 -11.97
N ILE A 5 0.50 12.03 -12.14
CA ILE A 5 1.90 11.56 -11.98
C ILE A 5 2.17 11.18 -10.52
N ALA A 6 1.74 12.01 -9.57
CA ALA A 6 1.88 11.72 -8.14
C ALA A 6 1.09 10.46 -7.73
N LYS A 7 -0.17 10.32 -8.19
CA LYS A 7 -0.99 9.12 -7.97
C LYS A 7 -0.29 7.85 -8.45
N ARG A 8 0.23 7.86 -9.69
CA ARG A 8 0.94 6.70 -10.27
C ARG A 8 2.25 6.39 -9.56
N ARG A 9 3.00 7.41 -9.13
CA ARG A 9 4.24 7.23 -8.38
C ARG A 9 3.98 6.56 -7.04
N LEU A 10 3.06 7.11 -6.23
CA LEU A 10 2.71 6.53 -4.93
C LEU A 10 2.14 5.11 -5.06
N LEU A 11 1.28 4.86 -6.06
CA LEU A 11 0.78 3.50 -6.30
C LEU A 11 1.89 2.52 -6.67
N ARG A 12 2.89 2.95 -7.44
CA ARG A 12 4.05 2.13 -7.79
C ARG A 12 4.87 1.80 -6.55
N GLU A 13 5.17 2.80 -5.72
CA GLU A 13 5.94 2.61 -4.48
C GLU A 13 5.22 1.66 -3.51
N ILE A 14 3.87 1.73 -3.43
CA ILE A 14 3.07 0.78 -2.66
C ILE A 14 3.25 -0.64 -3.21
N LYS A 15 3.10 -0.84 -4.52
CA LYS A 15 3.24 -2.16 -5.16
C LYS A 15 4.64 -2.75 -4.97
N GLU A 16 5.69 -1.95 -5.12
CA GLU A 16 7.06 -2.38 -4.88
C GLU A 16 7.28 -2.78 -3.41
N THR A 17 6.73 -2.00 -2.48
CA THR A 17 6.80 -2.28 -1.04
C THR A 17 6.04 -3.57 -0.68
N ASP A 18 4.84 -3.76 -1.24
CA ASP A 18 4.03 -4.97 -1.03
C ASP A 18 4.71 -6.21 -1.64
N PHE A 19 5.41 -6.06 -2.77
CA PHE A 19 6.23 -7.13 -3.34
C PHE A 19 7.38 -7.53 -2.41
N VAL A 20 8.13 -6.56 -1.88
CA VAL A 20 9.21 -6.85 -0.91
C VAL A 20 8.69 -7.56 0.33
N LEU A 21 7.53 -7.15 0.87
CA LEU A 21 6.90 -7.83 2.00
C LEU A 21 6.53 -9.28 1.66
N THR A 22 6.02 -9.54 0.46
CA THR A 22 5.68 -10.88 0.00
C THR A 22 6.93 -11.77 -0.08
N GLU A 23 8.01 -11.27 -0.66
CA GLU A 23 9.28 -12.01 -0.77
C GLU A 23 9.90 -12.28 0.60
N LEU A 24 9.88 -11.29 1.51
CA LEU A 24 10.38 -11.47 2.87
C LEU A 24 9.55 -12.48 3.66
N ASN A 25 8.22 -12.48 3.49
CA ASN A 25 7.35 -13.49 4.08
C ASN A 25 7.73 -14.88 3.60
N LEU A 26 7.86 -15.07 2.28
CA LEU A 26 8.22 -16.35 1.68
C LEU A 26 9.61 -16.83 2.15
N PHE A 27 10.56 -15.91 2.30
CA PHE A 27 11.88 -16.24 2.86
C PHE A 27 11.77 -16.69 4.33
N LEU A 28 11.02 -15.94 5.15
CA LEU A 28 10.82 -16.23 6.57
C LEU A 28 10.06 -17.55 6.82
N ASP A 29 9.19 -17.98 5.90
CA ASP A 29 8.53 -19.30 5.96
C ASP A 29 9.55 -20.45 6.06
N THR A 30 10.75 -20.25 5.50
CA THR A 30 11.85 -21.24 5.53
C THR A 30 12.96 -20.90 6.52
N HIS A 31 13.07 -19.63 6.95
CA HIS A 31 14.09 -19.12 7.86
C HIS A 31 13.46 -18.24 8.98
N PRO A 32 12.62 -18.81 9.86
CA PRO A 32 11.79 -18.03 10.78
C PRO A 32 12.59 -17.19 11.78
N ASP A 33 13.79 -17.64 12.16
CA ASP A 33 14.64 -16.98 13.16
C ASP A 33 15.65 -15.99 12.54
N HIS A 34 15.55 -15.71 11.23
CA HIS A 34 16.49 -14.82 10.54
C HIS A 34 16.27 -13.35 10.92
N GLN A 35 16.99 -12.89 11.94
CA GLN A 35 16.81 -11.57 12.59
C GLN A 35 16.82 -10.38 11.63
N GLU A 36 17.71 -10.39 10.62
CA GLU A 36 17.77 -9.29 9.66
C GLU A 36 16.53 -9.25 8.75
N ALA A 37 15.99 -10.41 8.39
CA ALA A 37 14.81 -10.51 7.54
C ALA A 37 13.56 -10.07 8.32
N LEU A 38 13.45 -10.45 9.60
CA LEU A 38 12.40 -9.96 10.51
C LEU A 38 12.45 -8.43 10.68
N LYS A 39 13.65 -7.87 10.90
CA LYS A 39 13.83 -6.41 11.02
C LYS A 39 13.47 -5.69 9.72
N MET A 40 13.87 -6.26 8.58
CA MET A 40 13.52 -5.72 7.27
C MET A 40 12.01 -5.76 7.06
N PHE A 41 11.35 -6.89 7.36
CA PHE A 41 9.91 -7.06 7.24
C PHE A 41 9.15 -5.97 8.03
N SER A 42 9.46 -5.80 9.31
CA SER A 42 8.83 -4.75 10.14
C SER A 42 9.10 -3.33 9.62
N THR A 43 10.25 -3.10 8.99
CA THR A 43 10.58 -1.80 8.38
C THR A 43 9.72 -1.53 7.15
N TYR A 44 9.58 -2.52 6.26
CA TYR A 44 8.76 -2.40 5.05
C TYR A 44 7.26 -2.39 5.37
N GLU A 45 6.82 -3.05 6.43
CA GLU A 45 5.42 -3.01 6.91
C GLU A 45 5.03 -1.58 7.29
N LYS A 46 5.84 -0.92 8.14
CA LYS A 46 5.65 0.49 8.50
C LYS A 46 5.71 1.42 7.28
N LYS A 47 6.56 1.11 6.30
CA LYS A 47 6.62 1.86 5.03
C LYS A 47 5.32 1.70 4.24
N ALA A 48 4.80 0.48 4.13
CA ALA A 48 3.55 0.18 3.42
C ALA A 48 2.38 0.92 4.05
N GLU A 49 2.25 0.90 5.37
CA GLU A 49 1.20 1.64 6.10
C GLU A 49 1.25 3.13 5.80
N ARG A 50 2.43 3.75 5.87
CA ARG A 50 2.61 5.18 5.57
C ARG A 50 2.23 5.53 4.14
N LEU A 51 2.71 4.76 3.17
CA LEU A 51 2.41 4.98 1.75
C LEU A 51 0.92 4.82 1.45
N LYS A 52 0.28 3.77 2.00
CA LYS A 52 -1.15 3.52 1.83
C LYS A 52 -1.99 4.64 2.46
N ALA A 53 -1.62 5.10 3.67
CA ALA A 53 -2.27 6.22 4.32
C ALA A 53 -2.12 7.53 3.53
N GLU A 54 -0.92 7.81 3.01
CA GLU A 54 -0.68 9.00 2.18
C GLU A 54 -1.48 8.97 0.89
N TYR A 55 -1.49 7.83 0.18
CA TYR A 55 -2.30 7.67 -1.02
C TYR A 55 -3.79 7.89 -0.72
N GLN A 56 -4.30 7.26 0.33
CA GLN A 56 -5.71 7.36 0.69
C GLN A 56 -6.13 8.78 1.04
N ARG A 57 -5.28 9.51 1.76
CA ARG A 57 -5.51 10.91 2.11
C ARG A 57 -5.57 11.83 0.87
N LEU A 58 -4.80 11.50 -0.18
CA LEU A 58 -4.68 12.34 -1.37
C LEU A 58 -5.66 11.98 -2.49
N PHE A 59 -6.00 10.69 -2.64
CA PHE A 59 -6.67 10.17 -3.84
C PHE A 59 -7.92 9.33 -3.55
N GLY A 60 -8.25 9.08 -2.27
CA GLY A 60 -9.37 8.24 -1.88
C GLY A 60 -8.97 6.78 -1.62
N PRO A 61 -9.94 5.92 -1.26
CA PRO A 61 -9.69 4.57 -0.74
C PRO A 61 -8.93 3.67 -1.73
N LEU A 62 -7.93 2.93 -1.23
CA LEU A 62 -7.19 1.92 -2.01
C LEU A 62 -7.93 0.58 -2.09
N THR A 63 -8.76 0.29 -1.09
CA THR A 63 -9.58 -0.92 -0.99
C THR A 63 -10.98 -0.55 -0.53
N PRO A 64 -11.99 -1.41 -0.77
CA PRO A 64 -13.34 -1.20 -0.22
C PRO A 64 -13.35 -0.99 1.31
N SER A 65 -12.49 -1.72 2.03
CA SER A 65 -12.38 -1.64 3.49
C SER A 65 -11.74 -0.33 3.99
N ALA A 66 -11.07 0.42 3.11
CA ALA A 66 -10.46 1.71 3.45
C ALA A 66 -11.44 2.89 3.35
N ASN A 67 -12.72 2.63 3.07
CA ASN A 67 -13.77 3.64 3.07
C ASN A 67 -13.99 4.17 4.50
N ASN A 68 -13.66 5.44 4.72
CA ASN A 68 -13.77 6.09 6.04
C ASN A 68 -15.07 6.88 6.23
N ASN A 69 -15.99 6.82 5.27
CA ASN A 69 -17.22 7.59 5.26
C ASN A 69 -18.44 6.70 5.52
N THR A 70 -19.29 7.09 6.47
CA THR A 70 -20.51 6.35 6.82
C THR A 70 -21.75 6.84 6.07
N THR A 71 -21.64 7.95 5.34
CA THR A 71 -22.74 8.58 4.61
C THR A 71 -22.68 8.29 3.11
N THR A 72 -21.47 8.15 2.55
CA THR A 72 -21.26 7.84 1.14
C THR A 72 -20.28 6.69 0.96
N TRP A 73 -20.45 5.94 -0.14
CA TRP A 73 -19.53 4.88 -0.53
C TRP A 73 -18.44 5.46 -1.44
N GLU A 74 -17.36 5.97 -0.84
CA GLU A 74 -16.27 6.66 -1.54
C GLU A 74 -15.52 5.74 -2.52
N TRP A 75 -15.57 4.45 -2.28
CA TRP A 75 -14.96 3.42 -3.13
C TRP A 75 -15.42 3.46 -4.60
N ILE A 76 -16.65 3.92 -4.88
CA ILE A 76 -17.20 3.99 -6.24
C ILE A 76 -17.28 5.42 -6.80
N GLN A 77 -16.86 6.42 -6.02
CA GLN A 77 -17.05 7.84 -6.35
C GLN A 77 -15.97 8.41 -7.27
N GLY A 78 -14.91 7.65 -7.55
CA GLY A 78 -13.81 8.07 -8.42
C GLY A 78 -13.22 6.91 -9.21
N PRO A 79 -12.29 7.18 -10.15
CA PRO A 79 -11.62 6.13 -10.89
C PRO A 79 -10.87 5.23 -9.93
N TRP A 80 -11.05 3.92 -10.08
CA TRP A 80 -10.42 2.95 -9.20
C TRP A 80 -8.90 3.10 -9.21
N PRO A 81 -8.20 2.64 -8.15
CA PRO A 81 -6.75 2.79 -8.05
C PRO A 81 -5.98 2.26 -9.27
N TRP A 82 -6.52 1.23 -9.94
CA TRP A 82 -5.94 0.61 -11.15
C TRP A 82 -6.44 1.18 -12.48
N GLU A 83 -7.51 1.98 -12.47
CA GLU A 83 -8.03 2.62 -13.67
C GLU A 83 -7.14 3.82 -14.02
N ASN A 84 -6.60 3.81 -15.25
CA ASN A 84 -5.82 4.90 -15.83
C ASN A 84 -6.53 5.44 -17.06
#